data_AF-A0A1H1GDK2-F1
#
_entry.id   AF-A0A1H1GDK2-F1
#
_cell.length_a   1.000
_cell.length_b   1.000
_cell.length_c   1.000
_cell.angle_alpha   90.00
_cell.angle_beta   90.00
_cell.angle_gamma   90.00
#
_symmetry.space_group_name_H-M   'P 1'
#
loop_
_entity.id
_entity.type
_entity.pdbx_description
1 polymer ?
#
loop_
_entity_poly.entity_id
_entity_poly.type
_entity_poly.pdbx_seq_one_letter_code
_entity_poly.pdbx_strand_id
1 'polypeptide(L)'
;MKKLLCLAALAAVTLGQSFTTQAADVSFSVGQTGDSTMTYRLGLQSNWDVSWWQTSVGRITGYWDGAYTYWDGDEKSSNHSLSFAPVFVYEFAGESVKPYIEAGIGVAAFSSTEVESNKLGSSFQFEDRIGFGLRFAGGHEVGVRAIHYSNAGLQTPNDGVESYALHYRMPL
;
A
#
# COMPACT_ATOMS: atom_id res chain seq x y z
N MET A 1 27.26 21.72 7.55
CA MET A 1 26.43 20.78 6.74
C MET A 1 25.11 20.39 7.42
N LYS A 2 25.04 20.18 8.75
CA LYS A 2 23.77 19.81 9.44
C LYS A 2 22.65 20.88 9.38
N LYS A 3 22.99 22.18 9.32
CA LYS A 3 21.98 23.27 9.27
C LYS A 3 21.29 23.43 7.91
N LEU A 4 21.91 22.97 6.82
CA LEU A 4 21.35 23.05 5.47
C LEU A 4 20.30 21.96 5.22
N LEU A 5 20.44 20.79 5.86
CA LEU A 5 19.46 19.71 5.80
C LEU A 5 18.13 20.09 6.49
N CYS A 6 18.19 20.84 7.59
CA CYS A 6 16.99 21.31 8.29
C CYS A 6 16.22 22.37 7.48
N LEU A 7 16.90 23.22 6.68
CA LEU A 7 16.21 24.17 5.80
C LEU A 7 15.58 23.50 4.57
N ALA A 8 16.19 22.44 4.04
CA ALA A 8 15.61 21.66 2.94
C ALA A 8 14.35 20.89 3.39
N ALA A 9 14.38 20.31 4.59
CA ALA A 9 13.21 19.65 5.19
C ALA A 9 12.06 20.63 5.45
N LEU A 10 12.36 21.87 5.86
CA LEU A 10 11.34 22.89 6.11
C LEU A 10 10.77 23.48 4.80
N ALA A 11 11.57 23.59 3.74
CA ALA A 11 11.12 24.04 2.42
C ALA A 11 10.23 23.01 1.69
N ALA A 12 10.47 21.71 1.90
CA ALA A 12 9.60 20.65 1.37
C ALA A 12 8.21 20.66 2.03
N VAL A 13 8.12 21.05 3.31
CA VAL A 13 6.85 21.15 4.04
C VAL A 13 6.03 22.37 3.62
N THR A 14 6.67 23.49 3.24
CA THR A 14 5.95 24.72 2.88
C THR A 14 5.53 24.80 1.42
N LEU A 15 6.18 24.08 0.50
CA LEU A 15 5.78 24.01 -0.91
C LEU A 15 4.60 23.03 -1.18
N GLY A 16 4.18 22.26 -0.18
CA GLY A 16 3.04 21.32 -0.29
C GLY A 16 1.67 21.94 -0.05
N GLN A 17 1.55 23.23 0.26
CA GLN A 17 0.27 23.87 0.67
C GLN A 17 -0.77 24.03 -0.47
N SER A 18 -0.60 23.35 -1.60
CA SER A 18 -1.62 23.23 -2.66
C SER A 18 -2.21 21.82 -2.69
N PHE A 19 -2.44 21.22 -1.53
CA PHE A 19 -3.39 20.10 -1.48
C PHE A 19 -4.78 20.70 -1.62
N THR A 20 -5.38 20.53 -2.79
CA THR A 20 -6.83 20.43 -2.87
C THR A 20 -7.29 19.53 -1.73
N THR A 21 -8.37 19.88 -1.04
CA THR A 21 -9.04 19.03 -0.05
C THR A 21 -9.59 17.78 -0.74
N GLN A 22 -8.69 16.91 -1.20
CA GLN A 22 -8.99 15.63 -1.75
C GLN A 22 -9.20 14.74 -0.53
N ALA A 23 -10.40 14.18 -0.40
CA ALA A 23 -10.74 13.30 0.71
C ALA A 23 -9.67 12.20 0.74
N ALA A 24 -8.86 12.23 1.80
CA ALA A 24 -7.89 11.20 2.06
C ALA A 24 -8.64 10.09 2.79
N ASP A 25 -8.42 8.84 2.38
CA ASP A 25 -8.96 7.70 3.09
C ASP A 25 -7.85 7.10 3.97
N VAL A 26 -8.23 6.56 5.11
CA VAL A 26 -7.32 5.78 5.96
C VAL A 26 -7.65 4.31 5.84
N SER A 27 -6.62 3.47 5.81
CA SER A 27 -6.79 2.03 5.85
C SER A 27 -5.94 1.37 6.92
N PHE A 28 -6.43 0.25 7.43
CA PHE A 28 -5.67 -0.66 8.27
C PHE A 28 -5.83 -2.08 7.74
N SER A 29 -4.78 -2.89 7.84
CA SER A 29 -4.84 -4.30 7.47
C SER A 29 -4.01 -5.17 8.40
N VAL A 30 -4.51 -6.37 8.63
CA VAL A 30 -3.84 -7.42 9.40
C VAL A 30 -3.72 -8.63 8.50
N GLY A 31 -2.51 -9.17 8.39
CA GLY A 31 -2.23 -10.28 7.50
C GLY A 31 -1.07 -11.13 7.97
N GLN A 32 -0.68 -12.08 7.12
CA GLN A 32 0.43 -12.98 7.36
C GLN A 32 1.31 -13.13 6.11
N THR A 33 2.59 -13.42 6.32
CA THR A 33 3.52 -13.84 5.25
C THR A 33 3.27 -15.31 4.87
N GLY A 34 3.90 -15.79 3.80
CA GLY A 34 3.92 -17.22 3.47
C GLY A 34 4.51 -18.10 4.59
N ASP A 35 5.39 -17.53 5.41
CA ASP A 35 6.06 -18.18 6.54
C ASP A 35 5.33 -17.98 7.89
N SER A 36 4.06 -17.55 7.85
CA SER A 36 3.20 -17.32 9.04
C SER A 36 3.60 -16.15 9.96
N THR A 37 4.48 -15.27 9.52
CA THR A 37 4.82 -14.03 10.21
C THR A 37 3.66 -13.03 10.15
N MET A 38 3.28 -12.42 11.27
CA MET A 38 2.20 -11.42 11.28
C MET A 38 2.64 -10.10 10.61
N THR A 39 1.71 -9.46 9.89
CA THR A 39 1.91 -8.16 9.27
C THR A 39 0.78 -7.20 9.64
N TYR A 40 1.13 -5.96 9.96
CA TYR A 40 0.19 -4.91 10.33
C TYR A 40 0.49 -3.66 9.50
N ARG A 41 -0.47 -3.21 8.70
CA ARG A 41 -0.26 -2.08 7.78
C ARG A 41 -1.27 -0.97 8.04
N LEU A 42 -0.78 0.26 7.97
CA LEU A 42 -1.56 1.50 8.03
C LEU A 42 -1.31 2.27 6.73
N GLY A 43 -2.37 2.66 6.04
CA GLY A 43 -2.30 3.35 4.75
C GLY A 43 -3.07 4.66 4.75
N LEU A 44 -2.55 5.64 4.00
CA LEU A 44 -3.23 6.86 3.59
C LEU A 44 -3.42 6.84 2.08
N GLN A 45 -4.64 7.09 1.64
CA GLN A 45 -5.05 6.87 0.26
C GLN A 45 -5.69 8.12 -0.33
N SER A 46 -5.37 8.43 -1.58
CA SER A 46 -5.93 9.56 -2.31
C SER A 46 -6.51 9.06 -3.64
N ASN A 47 -7.83 9.19 -3.80
CA ASN A 47 -8.51 8.78 -5.01
C ASN A 47 -8.07 9.64 -6.20
N TRP A 48 -7.96 9.05 -7.39
CA TRP A 48 -7.55 9.80 -8.58
C TRP A 48 -8.65 10.73 -9.12
N ASP A 49 -9.88 10.62 -8.62
CA ASP A 49 -11.07 11.38 -9.06
C ASP A 49 -11.31 11.35 -10.58
N VAL A 50 -10.93 10.22 -11.20
CA VAL A 50 -11.12 9.94 -12.62
C VAL A 50 -11.79 8.59 -12.81
N SER A 51 -12.53 8.46 -13.92
CA SER A 51 -13.20 7.23 -14.31
C SER A 51 -12.96 6.98 -15.79
N TRP A 52 -12.51 5.77 -16.11
CA TRP A 52 -12.32 5.27 -17.47
C TRP A 52 -13.25 4.08 -17.72
N TRP A 53 -13.60 3.86 -18.99
CA TRP A 53 -14.42 2.74 -19.46
C TRP A 53 -15.70 2.50 -18.62
N GLN A 54 -16.35 3.58 -18.20
CA GLN A 54 -17.57 3.50 -17.41
C GLN A 54 -18.73 2.98 -18.27
N THR A 55 -19.36 1.92 -17.82
CA THR A 55 -20.53 1.27 -18.42
C THR A 55 -21.57 0.97 -17.33
N SER A 56 -22.67 0.33 -17.71
CA SER A 56 -23.63 -0.22 -16.73
C SER A 56 -23.05 -1.37 -15.89
N VAL A 57 -21.92 -1.96 -16.30
CA VAL A 57 -21.25 -3.06 -15.56
C VAL A 57 -20.32 -2.54 -14.48
N GLY A 58 -19.62 -1.44 -14.74
CA GLY A 58 -18.59 -0.92 -13.85
C GLY A 58 -17.72 0.15 -14.52
N ARG A 59 -16.64 0.53 -13.84
CA ARG A 59 -15.65 1.52 -14.31
C ARG A 59 -14.25 1.16 -13.84
N ILE A 60 -13.24 1.64 -14.56
CA ILE A 60 -11.87 1.71 -14.05
C ILE A 60 -11.66 3.06 -13.38
N THR A 61 -11.05 3.02 -12.21
CA THR A 61 -10.59 4.18 -11.46
C THR A 61 -9.31 3.78 -10.72
N GLY A 62 -8.91 4.53 -9.71
CA GLY A 62 -7.82 4.13 -8.85
C GLY A 62 -7.51 5.17 -7.78
N TYR A 63 -6.44 4.89 -7.05
CA TYR A 63 -5.97 5.72 -5.97
C TYR A 63 -4.45 5.60 -5.80
N TRP A 64 -3.85 6.62 -5.20
CA TRP A 64 -2.51 6.55 -4.66
C TRP A 64 -2.56 5.97 -3.25
N ASP A 65 -1.71 5.00 -2.94
CA ASP A 65 -1.57 4.39 -1.61
C ASP A 65 -0.18 4.70 -1.06
N GLY A 66 -0.10 5.41 0.07
CA GLY A 66 1.12 5.55 0.85
C GLY A 66 0.95 4.85 2.19
N ALA A 67 1.86 3.96 2.57
CA ALA A 67 1.63 3.09 3.71
C ALA A 67 2.89 2.76 4.51
N TYR A 68 2.65 2.45 5.78
CA TYR A 68 3.59 1.85 6.70
C TYR A 68 3.16 0.42 7.01
N THR A 69 4.10 -0.53 6.98
CA THR A 69 3.88 -1.92 7.41
C THR A 69 4.87 -2.29 8.50
N TYR A 70 4.36 -2.85 9.60
CA TYR A 70 5.12 -3.57 10.60
C TYR A 70 5.10 -5.06 10.28
N TRP A 71 6.28 -5.67 10.26
CA TRP A 71 6.51 -7.08 10.04
C TRP A 71 6.96 -7.66 11.37
N ASP A 72 6.12 -8.51 11.97
CA ASP A 72 6.42 -9.08 13.26
C ASP A 72 7.68 -9.95 13.18
N GLY A 73 8.41 -10.05 14.29
CA GLY A 73 9.66 -10.81 14.36
C GLY A 73 9.57 -11.83 15.47
N ASP A 74 9.71 -13.12 15.14
CA ASP A 74 9.79 -14.24 16.06
C ASP A 74 11.22 -14.79 16.10
N GLU A 75 11.72 -15.35 14.99
CA GLU A 75 13.10 -15.86 14.92
C GLU A 75 14.12 -14.73 14.68
N LYS A 76 13.68 -13.65 14.04
CA LYS A 76 14.45 -12.43 13.78
C LYS A 76 13.84 -11.22 14.47
N SER A 77 14.60 -10.13 14.52
CA SER A 77 14.04 -8.84 14.91
C SER A 77 12.96 -8.40 13.92
N SER A 78 11.93 -7.75 14.44
CA SER A 78 10.87 -7.17 13.62
C SER A 78 11.41 -6.14 12.62
N ASN A 79 10.63 -5.92 11.56
CA ASN A 79 11.01 -5.03 10.47
C ASN A 79 9.87 -4.03 10.18
N HIS A 80 10.22 -2.98 9.45
CA HIS A 80 9.33 -1.90 9.07
C HIS A 80 9.53 -1.61 7.60
N SER A 81 8.45 -1.31 6.87
CA SER A 81 8.54 -0.80 5.51
C SER A 81 7.66 0.41 5.31
N LEU A 82 8.15 1.35 4.50
CA LEU A 82 7.33 2.39 3.90
C LEU A 82 7.14 2.07 2.42
N SER A 83 5.91 2.15 1.93
CA SER A 83 5.63 1.88 0.53
C SER A 83 4.69 2.90 -0.10
N PHE A 84 4.78 2.98 -1.43
CA PHE A 84 3.96 3.88 -2.24
C PHE A 84 3.61 3.23 -3.58
N ALA A 85 2.33 3.22 -3.95
CA ALA A 85 1.85 2.61 -5.18
C ALA A 85 0.71 3.40 -5.83
N PRO A 86 0.69 3.56 -7.18
CA PRO A 86 -0.55 3.70 -7.92
C PRO A 86 -1.32 2.37 -7.90
N VAL A 87 -2.60 2.41 -7.52
CA VAL A 87 -3.46 1.24 -7.48
C VAL A 87 -4.66 1.45 -8.41
N PHE A 88 -4.74 0.64 -9.45
CA PHE A 88 -5.88 0.60 -10.35
C PHE A 88 -7.00 -0.23 -9.72
N VAL A 89 -8.23 0.23 -9.91
CA VAL A 89 -9.43 -0.42 -9.38
C VAL A 89 -10.43 -0.58 -10.51
N TYR A 90 -10.93 -1.79 -10.72
CA TYR A 90 -12.18 -2.00 -11.43
C TYR A 90 -13.31 -2.10 -10.41
N GLU A 91 -14.15 -1.07 -10.36
CA GLU A 91 -15.32 -1.00 -9.47
C GLU A 91 -16.57 -1.44 -10.25
N PHE A 92 -17.20 -2.51 -9.79
CA PHE A 92 -18.45 -2.99 -10.35
C PHE A 92 -19.61 -2.07 -9.96
N ALA A 93 -20.59 -1.93 -10.84
CA ALA A 93 -21.81 -1.19 -10.55
C ALA A 93 -22.58 -1.85 -9.40
N GLY A 94 -23.18 -1.01 -8.55
CA GLY A 94 -23.96 -1.43 -7.39
C GLY A 94 -24.54 -0.22 -6.67
N GLU A 95 -25.65 -0.42 -5.97
CA GLU A 95 -26.35 0.64 -5.24
C GLU A 95 -25.72 0.89 -3.88
N SER A 96 -25.97 -0.02 -2.92
CA SER A 96 -25.47 0.07 -1.54
C SER A 96 -24.13 -0.64 -1.33
N VAL A 97 -23.80 -1.59 -2.20
CA VAL A 97 -22.55 -2.37 -2.18
C VAL A 97 -22.00 -2.45 -3.59
N LYS A 98 -20.72 -2.09 -3.75
CA LYS A 98 -19.97 -2.12 -5.00
C LYS A 98 -18.78 -3.06 -4.84
N PRO A 99 -18.82 -4.27 -5.41
CA PRO A 99 -17.64 -5.10 -5.48
C PRO A 99 -16.52 -4.41 -6.26
N TYR A 100 -15.27 -4.75 -5.96
CA TYR A 100 -14.13 -4.29 -6.75
C TYR A 100 -13.03 -5.33 -6.79
N ILE A 101 -12.18 -5.20 -7.82
CA ILE A 101 -10.86 -5.80 -7.88
C ILE A 101 -9.83 -4.70 -8.05
N GLU A 102 -8.65 -4.88 -7.47
CA GLU A 102 -7.55 -3.93 -7.54
C GLU A 102 -6.24 -4.61 -7.92
N ALA A 103 -5.37 -3.86 -8.61
CA ALA A 103 -4.01 -4.25 -8.90
C ALA A 103 -3.10 -3.01 -8.92
N GLY A 104 -1.87 -3.14 -8.45
CA GLY A 104 -0.92 -2.03 -8.39
C GLY A 104 0.52 -2.52 -8.44
N ILE A 105 1.38 -1.66 -8.95
CA ILE A 105 2.84 -1.85 -8.95
C ILE A 105 3.44 -0.57 -8.35
N GLY A 106 4.14 -0.72 -7.24
CA GLY A 106 4.72 0.36 -6.48
C GLY A 106 6.15 0.06 -6.05
N VAL A 107 6.57 0.77 -5.02
CA VAL A 107 7.91 0.64 -4.43
C VAL A 107 7.83 0.66 -2.91
N ALA A 108 8.80 0.04 -2.27
CA ALA A 108 8.93 0.00 -0.82
C ALA A 108 10.39 0.16 -0.39
N ALA A 109 10.57 0.71 0.81
CA ALA A 109 11.84 0.77 1.51
C ALA A 109 11.70 0.08 2.87
N PHE A 110 12.45 -1.00 3.07
CA PHE A 110 12.50 -1.76 4.30
C PHE A 110 13.62 -1.27 5.22
N SER A 111 13.38 -1.25 6.53
CA SER A 111 14.37 -0.81 7.52
C SER A 111 15.51 -1.82 7.70
N SER A 112 15.26 -3.10 7.42
CA SER A 112 16.22 -4.20 7.39
C SER A 112 16.05 -5.01 6.11
N THR A 113 17.12 -5.67 5.65
CA THR A 113 17.09 -6.59 4.50
C THR A 113 16.73 -8.02 4.89
N GLU A 114 16.36 -8.26 6.14
CA GLU A 114 15.87 -9.55 6.64
C GLU A 114 14.43 -9.40 7.16
N VAL A 115 13.55 -10.32 6.75
CA VAL A 115 12.20 -10.51 7.30
C VAL A 115 12.06 -12.00 7.59
N GLU A 116 12.21 -12.38 8.86
CA GLU A 116 12.39 -13.78 9.27
C GLU A 116 13.45 -14.53 8.44
N SER A 117 13.09 -15.65 7.82
CA SER A 117 13.88 -16.46 6.92
C SER A 117 14.23 -15.75 5.61
N ASN A 118 13.47 -14.75 5.21
CA ASN A 118 13.61 -14.10 3.91
C ASN A 118 14.70 -13.04 3.93
N LYS A 119 15.69 -13.20 3.04
CA LYS A 119 16.78 -12.25 2.80
C LYS A 119 16.46 -11.46 1.54
N LEU A 120 15.96 -10.24 1.74
CA LEU A 120 15.51 -9.36 0.67
C LEU A 120 16.66 -8.82 -0.21
N GLY A 121 17.92 -8.94 0.24
CA GLY A 121 19.12 -8.46 -0.45
C GLY A 121 19.30 -6.93 -0.39
N SER A 122 18.23 -6.16 -0.59
CA SER A 122 18.21 -4.70 -0.59
C SER A 122 17.11 -4.14 0.32
N SER A 123 17.27 -2.90 0.78
CA SER A 123 16.20 -2.16 1.47
C SER A 123 15.09 -1.76 0.49
N PHE A 124 15.49 -1.30 -0.71
CA PHE A 124 14.56 -1.01 -1.80
C PHE A 124 13.97 -2.31 -2.37
N GLN A 125 12.66 -2.34 -2.53
CA GLN A 125 11.88 -3.43 -3.13
C GLN A 125 10.79 -2.83 -4.04
N PHE A 126 10.40 -3.55 -5.07
CA PHE A 126 9.12 -3.31 -5.75
C PHE A 126 7.97 -3.81 -4.88
N GLU A 127 6.79 -3.21 -5.02
CA GLU A 127 5.54 -3.68 -4.41
C GLU A 127 4.61 -4.12 -5.53
N ASP A 128 4.36 -5.43 -5.67
CA ASP A 128 3.32 -5.94 -6.57
C ASP A 128 2.11 -6.34 -5.74
N ARG A 129 0.92 -5.86 -6.09
CA ARG A 129 -0.29 -6.17 -5.31
C ARG A 129 -1.50 -6.46 -6.16
N ILE A 130 -2.34 -7.33 -5.63
CA ILE A 130 -3.70 -7.58 -6.08
C ILE A 130 -4.64 -7.65 -4.89
N GLY A 131 -5.90 -7.29 -5.10
CA GLY A 131 -6.91 -7.39 -4.07
C GLY A 131 -8.31 -7.42 -4.63
N PHE A 132 -9.26 -7.75 -3.78
CA PHE A 132 -10.67 -7.62 -4.09
C PHE A 132 -11.45 -7.35 -2.81
N GLY A 133 -12.60 -6.71 -2.94
CA GLY A 133 -13.38 -6.32 -1.78
C GLY A 133 -14.74 -5.78 -2.15
N LEU A 134 -15.39 -5.23 -1.13
CA LEU A 134 -16.70 -4.60 -1.21
C LEU A 134 -16.57 -3.18 -0.68
N ARG A 135 -17.04 -2.21 -1.46
CA ARG A 135 -17.24 -0.83 -1.04
C ARG A 135 -18.71 -0.60 -0.71
N PHE A 136 -18.99 -0.06 0.47
CA PHE A 136 -20.34 0.20 0.95
C PHE A 136 -20.73 1.67 0.75
N ALA A 137 -22.03 1.95 0.80
CA ALA A 137 -22.53 3.31 0.91
C ALA A 137 -21.85 4.03 2.09
N GLY A 138 -21.43 5.27 1.86
CA GLY A 138 -20.60 6.03 2.82
C GLY A 138 -19.08 5.88 2.63
N GLY A 139 -18.63 5.08 1.65
CA GLY A 139 -17.21 5.03 1.24
C GLY A 139 -16.35 4.03 2.01
N HIS A 140 -16.92 3.32 2.98
CA HIS A 140 -16.21 2.26 3.70
C HIS A 140 -15.94 1.05 2.81
N GLU A 141 -14.82 0.38 3.02
CA GLU A 141 -14.47 -0.84 2.30
C GLU A 141 -13.97 -1.93 3.23
N VAL A 142 -14.28 -3.17 2.88
CA VAL A 142 -13.63 -4.37 3.41
C VAL A 142 -13.13 -5.21 2.25
N GLY A 143 -11.93 -5.76 2.36
CA GLY A 143 -11.40 -6.61 1.31
C GLY A 143 -10.23 -7.44 1.78
N VAL A 144 -9.73 -8.27 0.86
CA VAL A 144 -8.50 -9.02 1.05
C VAL A 144 -7.47 -8.58 0.01
N ARG A 145 -6.20 -8.73 0.37
CA ARG A 145 -5.08 -8.29 -0.45
C ARG A 145 -3.92 -9.27 -0.35
N ALA A 146 -3.29 -9.52 -1.48
CA ALA A 146 -1.98 -10.15 -1.55
C ALA A 146 -0.99 -9.11 -2.09
N ILE A 147 0.10 -8.91 -1.36
CA ILE A 147 1.21 -8.03 -1.75
C ILE A 147 2.49 -8.86 -1.76
N HIS A 148 3.28 -8.79 -2.82
CA HIS A 148 4.61 -9.36 -2.92
C HIS A 148 5.64 -8.23 -3.01
N TYR A 149 6.76 -8.38 -2.32
CA TYR A 149 7.89 -7.47 -2.37
C TYR A 149 9.15 -8.21 -2.81
N SER A 150 9.80 -7.73 -3.87
CA SER A 150 11.11 -8.22 -4.31
C SER A 150 11.86 -7.16 -5.11
N ASN A 151 13.16 -7.36 -5.35
CA ASN A 151 14.03 -6.40 -6.04
C ASN A 151 14.29 -6.78 -7.50
N ALA A 152 13.51 -7.72 -8.06
CA ALA A 152 13.66 -8.24 -9.43
C ALA A 152 15.06 -8.78 -9.76
N GLY A 153 15.80 -9.26 -8.75
CA GLY A 153 17.16 -9.79 -8.91
C GLY A 153 18.25 -8.72 -9.02
N LEU A 154 17.94 -7.45 -8.74
CA LEU A 154 18.93 -6.36 -8.70
C LEU A 154 19.98 -6.55 -7.59
N GLN A 155 19.62 -7.26 -6.51
CA GLN A 155 20.53 -7.59 -5.41
C GLN A 155 20.23 -8.97 -4.82
N THR A 156 21.21 -9.88 -4.88
CA THR A 156 21.14 -11.24 -4.31
C THR A 156 21.02 -11.22 -2.77
N PRO A 157 20.29 -12.16 -2.14
CA PRO A 157 19.63 -13.32 -2.76
C PRO A 157 18.25 -13.03 -3.36
N ASN A 158 17.60 -11.94 -2.97
CA ASN A 158 16.26 -11.56 -3.45
C ASN A 158 15.21 -12.65 -3.18
N ASP A 159 15.14 -13.12 -1.93
CA ASP A 159 14.16 -14.14 -1.55
C ASP A 159 12.71 -13.63 -1.75
N GLY A 160 12.53 -12.32 -1.59
CA GLY A 160 11.22 -11.67 -1.59
C GLY A 160 10.46 -11.92 -0.30
N VAL A 161 9.28 -11.30 -0.17
CA VAL A 161 8.34 -11.58 0.93
C VAL A 161 6.92 -11.16 0.55
N GLU A 162 5.93 -11.92 1.00
CA GLU A 162 4.52 -11.60 0.77
C GLU A 162 3.79 -11.15 2.04
N SER A 163 2.67 -10.47 1.87
CA SER A 163 1.65 -10.26 2.91
C SER A 163 0.27 -10.55 2.33
N TYR A 164 -0.44 -11.49 2.96
CA TYR A 164 -1.83 -11.84 2.69
C TYR A 164 -2.69 -11.29 3.82
N ALA A 165 -3.49 -10.27 3.54
CA ALA A 165 -4.14 -9.47 4.58
C ALA A 165 -5.64 -9.27 4.33
N LEU A 166 -6.38 -9.18 5.44
CA LEU A 166 -7.70 -8.55 5.46
C LEU A 166 -7.49 -7.05 5.71
N HIS A 167 -8.16 -6.20 4.94
CA HIS A 167 -8.10 -4.75 5.11
C HIS A 167 -9.47 -4.12 5.28
N TYR A 168 -9.45 -2.98 5.96
CA TYR A 168 -10.57 -2.06 6.04
C TYR A 168 -10.10 -0.66 5.66
N ARG A 169 -10.92 0.07 4.89
CA ARG A 169 -10.69 1.45 4.47
C ARG A 169 -11.89 2.30 4.83
N MET A 170 -11.66 3.53 5.25
CA MET A 170 -12.72 4.51 5.50
C MET A 170 -12.28 5.91 5.06
N PRO A 171 -13.22 6.74 4.60
CA PRO A 171 -12.93 8.15 4.32
C PRO A 171 -12.65 8.93 5.60
N LEU A 172 -11.77 9.93 5.52
CA LEU A 172 -11.50 10.91 6.58
C LEU A 172 -12.43 12.13 6.50
#